data_AF-A0A933A8F0-F1
#
_entry.id   AF-A0A933A8F0-F1
#
_cell.length_a   1.000
_cell.length_b   1.000
_cell.length_c   1.000
_cell.angle_alpha   90.00
_cell.angle_beta   90.00
_cell.angle_gamma   90.00
#
_symmetry.space_group_name_H-M   'P 1'
#
loop_
_entity.id
_entity.type
_entity.pdbx_description
1 polymer ?
#
loop_
_entity_poly.entity_id
_entity_poly.type
_entity_poly.pdbx_seq_one_letter_code
_entity_poly.pdbx_strand_id
1 'polypeptide(L)' 'MVTEFLHHAPALFQQMVAPNLPSVSMNSAYLDPGTGSLITQIVIGVLVGGMVAAKMFWKRISGPFKSLFEMVSKRDKAQK' A
#
# COMPACT_ATOMS: atom_id res chain seq x y z
N MET A 1 -25.83 -43.40 -21.11
CA MET A 1 -24.47 -43.81 -21.50
C MET A 1 -23.59 -42.60 -21.90
N VAL A 2 -24.09 -41.62 -22.66
CA VAL A 2 -23.32 -40.39 -23.02
C VAL A 2 -23.28 -39.34 -21.88
N THR A 3 -24.31 -39.27 -21.05
CA THR A 3 -24.41 -38.32 -19.93
C THR A 3 -23.41 -38.59 -18.80
N GLU A 4 -23.16 -39.85 -18.44
CA GLU A 4 -22.16 -40.22 -17.42
C GLU A 4 -20.73 -39.83 -17.84
N PHE A 5 -20.43 -39.86 -19.15
CA PHE A 5 -19.11 -39.51 -19.68
C PHE A 5 -18.83 -37.99 -19.60
N LEU A 6 -19.86 -37.16 -19.78
CA LEU A 6 -19.72 -35.71 -19.65
C LEU A 6 -19.52 -35.24 -18.20
N HIS A 7 -20.04 -35.96 -17.21
CA HIS A 7 -19.95 -35.57 -15.81
C HIS A 7 -18.64 -35.99 -15.11
N HIS A 8 -17.94 -37.03 -15.61
CA HIS A 8 -16.69 -37.52 -15.02
C HIS A 8 -15.41 -36.99 -15.71
N ALA A 9 -15.54 -36.50 -16.95
CA ALA A 9 -14.43 -35.92 -17.71
C ALA A 9 -13.69 -34.76 -16.99
N PRO A 10 -14.36 -33.80 -16.32
CA PRO A 10 -13.63 -32.72 -15.64
C PRO A 10 -12.93 -33.20 -14.36
N ALA A 11 -13.44 -34.22 -13.67
CA ALA A 11 -12.85 -34.73 -12.43
C ALA A 11 -11.51 -35.45 -12.68
N LEU A 12 -11.41 -36.20 -13.77
CA LEU A 12 -10.16 -36.85 -14.17
C LEU A 12 -9.10 -35.85 -14.61
N PHE A 13 -9.50 -34.75 -15.26
CA PHE A 13 -8.59 -33.65 -15.58
C PHE A 13 -8.05 -32.96 -14.32
N GLN A 14 -8.89 -32.78 -13.30
CA GLN A 14 -8.46 -32.23 -12.01
C GLN A 14 -7.48 -33.16 -11.26
N GLN A 15 -7.63 -34.48 -11.37
CA GLN A 15 -6.72 -35.45 -10.74
C GLN A 15 -5.36 -35.57 -11.46
N MET A 16 -5.30 -35.35 -12.78
CA MET A 16 -4.04 -35.33 -13.53
C MET A 16 -3.19 -34.08 -13.28
N VAL A 17 -3.81 -32.99 -12.80
CA VAL A 17 -3.13 -31.72 -12.52
C VAL A 17 -2.60 -31.64 -11.07
N ALA A 18 -3.05 -32.51 -10.14
CA ALA A 18 -2.79 -32.31 -8.72
C ALA A 18 -2.48 -33.57 -7.90
N PRO A 19 -1.29 -34.22 -8.00
CA PRO A 19 -0.87 -35.19 -6.99
C PRO A 19 0.18 -34.69 -6.00
N ASN A 20 0.79 -33.50 -6.18
CA ASN A 20 1.96 -33.11 -5.38
C ASN A 20 2.11 -31.59 -5.29
N LEU A 21 1.14 -30.95 -4.65
CA LEU A 21 1.29 -29.58 -4.15
C LEU A 21 2.32 -29.61 -3.00
N PRO A 22 3.53 -29.04 -3.16
CA PRO A 22 4.40 -28.82 -2.02
C PRO A 22 3.65 -27.93 -1.03
N SER A 23 3.76 -28.25 0.26
CA SER A 23 3.26 -27.41 1.34
C SER A 23 3.93 -26.04 1.25
N VAL A 24 3.23 -25.06 0.67
CA VAL A 24 3.71 -23.68 0.57
C VAL A 24 3.72 -23.13 1.99
N SER A 25 4.90 -23.03 2.60
CA SER A 25 5.08 -22.27 3.82
C SER A 25 4.83 -20.80 3.47
N MET A 26 3.73 -20.25 3.99
CA MET A 26 3.41 -18.83 3.85
C MET A 26 4.42 -18.03 4.68
N ASN A 27 5.56 -17.71 4.07
CA ASN A 27 6.52 -16.79 4.64
C ASN A 27 5.97 -15.36 4.46
N SER A 28 5.22 -14.87 5.45
CA SER A 28 4.58 -13.55 5.44
C SER A 28 5.55 -12.36 5.47
N ALA A 29 6.86 -12.62 5.48
CA ALA A 29 7.92 -11.62 5.32
C ALA A 29 8.36 -11.45 3.85
N TYR A 30 7.71 -12.15 2.91
CA TYR A 30 7.95 -11.99 1.49
C TYR A 30 7.18 -10.78 0.99
N LEU A 31 7.91 -9.73 0.65
CA LEU A 31 7.50 -8.70 -0.29
C LEU A 31 7.18 -9.42 -1.60
N ASP A 32 5.95 -9.92 -1.73
CA ASP A 32 5.40 -10.54 -2.94
C ASP A 32 5.83 -9.67 -4.14
N PRO A 33 6.31 -10.21 -5.28
CA PRO A 33 6.75 -9.41 -6.44
C PRO A 33 5.76 -8.32 -6.89
N GLY A 34 4.48 -8.41 -6.53
CA GLY A 34 3.49 -7.33 -6.68
C GLY A 34 3.50 -6.25 -5.58
N THR A 35 3.87 -6.58 -4.34
CA THR A 35 3.91 -5.67 -3.17
C THR A 35 5.09 -4.71 -3.21
N GLY A 36 6.24 -5.14 -3.77
CA GLY A 36 7.39 -4.24 -3.96
C GLY A 36 7.05 -3.00 -4.79
N SER A 37 6.28 -3.19 -5.87
CA SER A 37 5.79 -2.09 -6.71
C SER A 37 4.80 -1.18 -5.98
N LEU A 38 3.95 -1.73 -5.10
CA LEU A 38 2.96 -0.96 -4.35
C LEU A 38 3.63 0.03 -3.38
N ILE A 39 4.71 -0.39 -2.69
CA ILE A 39 5.46 0.51 -1.82
C ILE A 39 6.08 1.65 -2.64
N THR A 40 6.70 1.34 -3.78
CA THR A 40 7.27 2.37 -4.67
C THR A 40 6.19 3.34 -5.18
N GLN A 41 5.02 2.83 -5.58
CA GLN A 41 3.89 3.64 -6.03
C GLN A 41 3.35 4.56 -4.93
N ILE A 42 3.22 4.07 -3.70
CA ILE A 42 2.80 4.88 -2.55
C ILE A 42 3.83 5.98 -2.29
N VAL A 43 5.12 5.65 -2.28
CA VAL A 43 6.18 6.65 -2.04
C VAL A 43 6.14 7.74 -3.11
N ILE A 44 6.10 7.37 -4.39
CA ILE A 44 6.03 8.34 -5.49
C ILE A 44 4.73 9.14 -5.42
N GLY A 45 3.59 8.49 -5.17
CA GLY A 45 2.29 9.13 -5.06
C GLY A 45 2.22 10.14 -3.91
N VAL A 46 2.78 9.80 -2.74
CA VAL A 46 2.87 10.70 -1.59
C VAL A 46 3.82 11.85 -1.86
N LEU A 47 4.95 11.63 -2.52
CA LEU A 47 5.88 12.71 -2.85
C LEU A 47 5.26 13.70 -3.84
N VAL A 48 4.74 13.21 -4.96
CA VAL A 48 4.13 14.06 -6.00
C VAL A 48 2.86 14.72 -5.48
N GLY A 49 1.95 13.93 -4.90
CA GLY A 49 0.71 14.42 -4.32
C GLY A 49 0.95 15.40 -3.16
N GLY A 50 1.94 15.11 -2.31
CA GLY A 50 2.34 15.98 -1.20
C GLY A 50 2.92 17.30 -1.67
N MET A 51 3.75 17.31 -2.71
CA MET A 51 4.28 18.55 -3.30
C MET A 51 3.15 19.41 -3.90
N VAL A 52 2.22 18.79 -4.63
CA VAL A 52 1.06 19.48 -5.20
C VAL A 52 0.15 20.03 -4.10
N ALA A 53 -0.16 19.21 -3.09
CA ALA A 53 -0.96 19.62 -1.94
C ALA A 53 -0.28 20.76 -1.16
N ALA A 54 1.03 20.67 -0.92
CA ALA A 54 1.79 21.72 -0.25
C ALA A 54 1.74 23.03 -1.03
N LYS A 55 1.89 23.00 -2.37
CA LYS A 55 1.77 24.18 -3.23
C LYS A 55 0.35 24.76 -3.22
N MET A 56 -0.67 23.91 -3.31
CA MET A 56 -2.07 24.32 -3.38
C MET A 56 -2.57 24.88 -2.05
N PHE A 57 -2.18 24.27 -0.94
CA PHE A 57 -2.63 24.63 0.40
C PHE A 57 -1.64 25.51 1.17
N TRP A 58 -0.55 25.99 0.55
CA TRP A 58 0.46 26.83 1.21
C TRP A 58 -0.20 27.98 1.99
N LYS A 59 -1.13 28.72 1.38
CA LYS A 59 -1.85 29.83 2.06
C LYS A 59 -2.70 29.38 3.26
N ARG A 60 -3.23 28.16 3.27
CA ARG A 60 -4.02 27.61 4.38
C ARG A 60 -3.15 27.03 5.48
N ILE A 61 -2.03 26.40 5.13
CA ILE A 61 -1.09 25.79 6.08
C ILE A 61 -0.26 26.88 6.77
N SER A 62 0.25 27.87 6.02
CA SER A 62 1.14 28.92 6.56
C SER A 62 0.45 29.90 7.51
N GLY A 63 -0.87 30.09 7.42
CA GLY A 63 -1.63 31.00 8.27
C GLY A 63 -1.54 30.66 9.76
N PRO A 64 -2.01 29.48 10.20
CA PRO A 64 -1.91 29.04 11.59
C PRO A 64 -0.47 28.66 12.00
N PHE A 65 0.37 28.24 11.06
CA PHE A 65 1.75 27.86 11.39
C PHE A 65 2.62 29.07 11.77
N LYS A 66 2.37 30.24 11.17
CA LYS A 66 3.04 31.49 11.56
C LYS A 66 2.70 31.89 12.99
N SER A 67 1.42 31.82 13.40
CA SER A 67 1.05 32.22 14.76
C SER A 67 1.61 31.27 15.82
N LEU A 68 1.66 29.97 15.53
CA LEU A 68 2.30 28.98 16.40
C LEU A 68 3.82 29.21 16.52
N PHE A 69 4.50 29.52 15.42
CA PHE A 69 5.94 29.79 15.45
C PHE A 69 6.27 31.11 16.18
N GLU A 70 5.45 32.14 16.00
CA GLU A 70 5.60 33.41 16.74
C GLU A 70 5.36 33.23 18.24
N MET A 71 4.42 32.36 18.64
CA MET A 71 4.21 32.01 20.05
C MET A 71 5.41 31.28 20.68
N VAL A 72 6.04 30.36 19.94
CA VAL A 72 7.26 29.67 20.39
C VAL A 72 8.41 30.67 20.57
N SER A 73 8.60 31.60 19.62
CA SER A 73 9.68 32.60 19.69
C SER A 73 9.47 33.63 20.81
N LYS A 74 8.22 34.02 21.11
CA LYS A 74 7.91 34.95 22.22
C LYS A 74 8.09 34.33 23.60
N ARG A 75 7.88 33.01 23.77
CA ARG A 75 8.09 32.32 25.05
C ARG A 75 9.55 32.33 25.50
N ASP A 76 10.48 32.20 24.57
CA ASP A 76 11.92 32.17 24.85
C ASP A 76 12.44 33.55 25.33
N LYS A 77 11.87 34.64 24.80
CA LYS A 77 12.22 36.01 25.21
C LYS A 77 11.58 36.47 26.51
N ALA A 78 10.51 35.83 26.97
CA ALA A 78 9.85 36.14 28.24
C ALA A 78 10.43 35.36 29.44
N GLN A 79 11.29 34.37 29.16
CA GLN A 79 11.98 33.55 30.17
C GLN A 79 13.44 34.00 30.43
N LYS A 80 13.91 35.03 29.72
CA LYS A 80 15.23 35.65 29.89
C LYS A 80 15.07 37.09 30.33
#